data_AF-A0A2V5H3U0-F1
#
_entry.id   AF-A0A2V5H3U0-F1
#
_cell.length_a   1.000
_cell.length_b   1.000
_cell.length_c   1.000
_cell.angle_alpha   90.00
_cell.angle_beta   90.00
_cell.angle_gamma   90.00
#
_symmetry.space_group_name_H-M   'P 1'
#
loop_
_entity.id
_entity.type
_entity.pdbx_description
1 polymer ?
#
loop_
_entity_poly.entity_id
_entity_poly.type
_entity_poly.pdbx_seq_one_letter_code
_entity_poly.pdbx_strand_id
1 'polypeptide(L)'
;VTSQAFLPCTQSLECPCLGAPQSLSTLAHLHINDELVISLYRKFEMLWDFPEFGIATDSADIISAPDGHLPLASLARGQGRFPPCLSVVRIPTAIRYCEAVINLLCRDDETPREPYWLAIVTYVREYVDGTEAFHEECLKDGYRQFYTVMKQGDPQMYHHLKTLRDSLSQSNR
;
A
#
# COMPACT_ATOMS: atom_id res chain seq x y z
N VAL A 1 -8.15 -20.98 7.12
CA VAL A 1 -6.74 -21.22 6.73
C VAL A 1 -5.88 -20.94 7.94
N THR A 2 -5.45 -21.97 8.67
CA THR A 2 -4.42 -21.85 9.71
C THR A 2 -3.11 -22.33 9.09
N SER A 3 -2.48 -21.48 8.27
CA SER A 3 -1.12 -21.75 7.83
C SER A 3 -0.20 -21.51 9.03
N GLN A 4 0.62 -22.49 9.39
CA GLN A 4 1.65 -22.41 10.46
C GLN A 4 2.57 -21.18 10.40
N ALA A 5 2.55 -20.41 9.31
CA ALA A 5 3.39 -19.24 9.08
C ALA A 5 2.82 -17.91 9.59
N PHE A 6 1.56 -17.84 10.04
CA PHE A 6 0.98 -16.63 10.65
C PHE A 6 0.36 -16.97 12.00
N LEU A 7 0.94 -16.42 13.06
CA LEU A 7 0.46 -16.65 14.43
C LEU A 7 -0.40 -15.47 14.87
N PRO A 8 -1.61 -15.71 15.42
CA PRO A 8 -2.40 -14.65 16.02
C PRO A 8 -1.62 -13.98 17.15
N CYS A 9 -1.70 -12.64 17.24
CA CYS A 9 -1.13 -11.94 18.38
C CYS A 9 -1.88 -12.32 19.67
N THR A 10 -1.14 -12.80 20.67
CA THR A 10 -1.68 -13.13 22.00
C THR A 10 -1.67 -11.95 22.97
N GLN A 11 -0.94 -10.88 22.64
CA GLN A 11 -0.71 -9.72 23.50
C GLN A 11 -1.62 -8.52 23.14
N SER A 12 -2.38 -8.61 22.03
CA SER A 12 -3.31 -7.57 21.58
C SER A 12 -2.70 -6.16 21.69
N LEU A 13 -3.25 -5.28 22.53
CA LEU A 13 -2.83 -3.89 22.77
C LEU A 13 -1.45 -3.72 23.42
N GLU A 14 -0.90 -4.76 24.04
CA GLU A 14 0.42 -4.74 24.69
C GLU A 14 1.53 -5.20 23.74
N CYS A 15 1.19 -5.58 22.51
CA CYS A 15 2.16 -6.01 21.53
C CYS A 15 3.12 -4.86 21.17
N PRO A 16 4.44 -5.02 21.32
CA PRO A 16 5.41 -3.98 20.97
C PRO A 16 5.40 -3.64 19.47
N CYS A 17 4.87 -4.53 18.63
CA CYS A 17 4.70 -4.31 17.20
C CYS A 17 3.52 -3.39 16.85
N LEU A 18 2.69 -2.96 17.81
CA LEU A 18 1.65 -1.94 17.60
C LEU A 18 2.20 -0.52 17.41
N GLY A 19 3.53 -0.36 17.29
CA GLY A 19 4.18 0.91 17.06
C GLY A 19 4.07 1.41 15.63
N ALA A 20 2.92 1.95 15.21
CA ALA A 20 2.79 3.09 14.28
C ALA A 20 1.31 3.52 14.08
N PRO A 21 1.08 4.79 13.69
CA PRO A 21 0.44 5.84 14.48
C PRO A 21 -1.02 5.56 14.86
N GLN A 22 -1.51 6.21 15.92
CA GLN A 22 -2.89 6.20 16.47
C GLN A 22 -4.04 6.48 15.46
N SER A 23 -3.74 6.67 14.17
CA SER A 23 -4.66 7.11 13.13
C SER A 23 -5.32 5.98 12.31
N LEU A 24 -4.77 4.77 12.33
CA LEU A 24 -5.32 3.61 11.61
C LEU A 24 -5.69 2.49 12.59
N SER A 25 -7.00 2.29 12.78
CA SER A 25 -7.51 1.18 13.60
C SER A 25 -7.33 -0.14 12.84
N THR A 26 -6.34 -0.92 13.23
CA THR A 26 -6.17 -2.30 12.73
C THR A 26 -7.23 -3.20 13.36
N LEU A 27 -7.90 -4.05 12.57
CA LEU A 27 -8.84 -5.04 13.12
C LEU A 27 -8.15 -6.15 13.91
N ALA A 28 -6.97 -6.55 13.45
CA ALA A 28 -6.10 -7.52 14.07
C ALA A 28 -4.70 -7.39 13.45
N HIS A 29 -3.71 -7.99 14.09
CA HIS A 29 -2.42 -8.24 13.44
C HIS A 29 -1.98 -9.68 13.69
N LEU A 30 -1.21 -10.21 12.75
CA LEU A 30 -0.66 -11.56 12.76
C LEU A 30 0.87 -11.48 12.75
N HIS A 31 1.53 -12.28 13.57
CA HIS A 31 2.98 -12.38 13.59
C HIS A 31 3.45 -13.36 12.52
N ILE A 32 4.41 -12.91 11.71
CA ILE A 32 5.26 -13.79 10.90
C ILE A 32 6.42 -14.28 11.75
N ASN A 33 7.01 -13.38 12.54
CA ASN A 33 8.01 -13.64 13.56
C ASN A 33 7.94 -12.55 14.65
N ASP A 34 8.92 -12.53 15.55
CA ASP A 34 8.94 -11.60 16.70
C ASP A 34 9.08 -10.12 16.30
N GLU A 35 9.56 -9.83 15.09
CA GLU A 35 9.83 -8.48 14.59
C GLU A 35 8.89 -8.05 13.45
N LEU A 36 8.24 -9.01 12.78
CA LEU A 36 7.43 -8.79 11.59
C LEU A 36 5.98 -9.18 11.82
N VAL A 37 5.11 -8.18 11.70
CA VAL A 37 3.66 -8.35 11.79
C VAL A 37 2.97 -7.94 10.49
N ILE A 38 1.85 -8.60 10.22
CA ILE A 38 0.87 -8.18 9.22
C ILE A 38 -0.30 -7.55 9.96
N SER A 39 -0.60 -6.31 9.64
CA SER A 39 -1.81 -5.63 10.11
C SER A 39 -2.97 -5.85 9.15
N LEU A 40 -4.13 -6.23 9.69
CA LEU A 40 -5.35 -6.42 8.92
C LEU A 40 -6.25 -5.18 9.04
N TYR A 41 -6.70 -4.70 7.89
CA TYR A 41 -7.60 -3.55 7.77
C TYR A 41 -8.85 -3.95 7.02
N ARG A 42 -9.95 -3.21 7.21
CA ARG A 42 -11.12 -3.41 6.35
C ARG A 42 -10.77 -2.96 4.94
N LYS A 43 -11.18 -3.72 3.93
CA LYS A 43 -10.92 -3.38 2.53
C LYS A 43 -11.37 -1.97 2.19
N PHE A 44 -12.59 -1.56 2.59
CA PHE A 44 -13.09 -0.21 2.29
C PHE A 44 -12.27 0.92 2.93
N GLU A 45 -11.47 0.63 3.97
CA GLU A 45 -10.64 1.63 4.64
C GLU A 45 -9.31 1.87 3.90
N MET A 46 -8.82 0.88 3.15
CA MET A 46 -7.48 0.92 2.54
C MET A 46 -7.48 0.76 1.01
N LEU A 47 -8.42 -0.03 0.48
CA LEU A 47 -8.44 -0.54 -0.90
C LEU A 47 -9.89 -0.56 -1.43
N TRP A 48 -10.67 0.51 -1.23
CA TRP A 48 -12.08 0.54 -1.63
C TRP A 48 -12.29 0.47 -3.15
N ASP A 49 -11.30 0.89 -3.93
CA ASP A 49 -11.31 0.87 -5.39
C ASP A 49 -10.77 -0.47 -5.97
N PHE A 50 -10.37 -1.41 -5.11
CA PHE A 50 -9.89 -2.73 -5.55
C PHE A 50 -11.04 -3.67 -5.88
N PRO A 51 -10.85 -4.61 -6.83
CA PRO A 51 -11.78 -5.71 -7.04
C PRO A 51 -11.91 -6.60 -5.78
N GLU A 52 -13.01 -7.35 -5.67
CA GLU A 52 -13.15 -8.34 -4.59
C GLU A 52 -12.11 -9.45 -4.74
N PHE A 53 -11.37 -9.72 -3.66
CA PHE A 53 -10.25 -10.64 -3.65
C PHE A 53 -10.63 -12.08 -4.06
N GLY A 54 -11.90 -12.48 -3.87
CA GLY A 54 -12.41 -13.79 -4.26
C GLY A 54 -12.59 -14.00 -5.78
N ILE A 55 -12.49 -12.93 -6.58
CA ILE A 55 -12.70 -12.95 -8.04
C ILE A 55 -11.38 -12.69 -8.80
N ALA A 56 -10.34 -12.22 -8.10
CA ALA A 56 -9.17 -11.58 -8.69
C ALA A 56 -7.87 -12.41 -8.63
N THR A 57 -7.94 -13.75 -8.61
CA THR A 57 -6.74 -14.62 -8.60
C THR A 57 -5.82 -14.40 -9.81
N ASP A 58 -6.37 -13.91 -10.93
CA ASP A 58 -5.66 -13.60 -12.17
C ASP A 58 -5.80 -12.13 -12.61
N SER A 59 -6.01 -11.19 -11.67
CA SER A 59 -6.01 -9.76 -12.00
C SER A 59 -4.58 -9.22 -12.13
N ALA A 60 -4.35 -8.35 -13.12
CA ALA A 60 -3.12 -7.55 -13.23
C ALA A 60 -2.89 -6.63 -12.01
N ASP A 61 -3.91 -6.45 -11.16
CA ASP A 61 -3.82 -5.64 -9.95
C ASP A 61 -3.20 -6.36 -8.76
N ILE A 62 -3.10 -7.68 -8.81
CA ILE A 62 -2.73 -8.52 -7.66
C ILE A 62 -1.60 -9.47 -8.05
N ILE A 63 -0.50 -9.42 -7.31
CA ILE A 63 0.65 -10.29 -7.48
C ILE A 63 0.81 -11.25 -6.30
N SER A 64 1.52 -12.36 -6.50
CA SER A 64 1.92 -13.24 -5.40
C SER A 64 3.01 -12.57 -4.58
N ALA A 65 2.92 -12.59 -3.25
CA ALA A 65 3.94 -11.99 -2.39
C ALA A 65 5.37 -12.57 -2.56
N PRO A 66 5.57 -13.85 -2.94
CA PRO A 66 6.88 -14.38 -3.32
C PRO A 66 7.23 -14.25 -4.81
N ASP A 67 6.50 -13.46 -5.60
CA ASP A 67 6.73 -13.36 -7.04
C ASP A 67 8.17 -12.93 -7.42
N GLY A 68 8.66 -13.49 -8.53
CA GLY A 68 10.01 -13.28 -9.05
C GLY A 68 10.35 -11.83 -9.37
N HIS A 69 9.36 -11.02 -9.76
CA HIS A 69 9.53 -9.61 -10.13
C HIS A 69 9.59 -8.67 -8.92
N LEU A 70 9.23 -9.17 -7.73
CA LEU A 70 9.37 -8.39 -6.50
C LEU A 70 10.83 -8.38 -6.03
N PRO A 71 11.32 -7.24 -5.51
CA PRO A 71 12.70 -7.11 -5.09
C PRO A 71 13.04 -8.06 -3.94
N LEU A 72 14.28 -8.53 -3.92
CA LEU A 72 14.84 -9.26 -2.78
C LEU A 72 15.09 -8.30 -1.61
N ALA A 73 15.28 -8.87 -0.42
CA ALA A 73 15.75 -8.13 0.73
C ALA A 73 17.05 -7.38 0.39
N SER A 74 17.10 -6.09 0.72
CA SER A 74 18.28 -5.25 0.56
C SER A 74 18.44 -4.38 1.80
N LEU A 75 19.69 -4.07 2.14
CA LEU A 75 19.98 -3.14 3.22
C LEU A 75 19.23 -1.83 2.97
N ALA A 76 18.62 -1.29 4.03
CA ALA A 76 17.75 -0.10 4.01
C ALA A 76 16.47 -0.20 3.16
N ARG A 77 16.14 -1.32 2.50
CA ARG A 77 14.94 -1.47 1.65
C ARG A 77 13.94 -2.53 2.15
N GLY A 78 14.06 -2.94 3.42
CA GLY A 78 13.16 -3.90 4.05
C GLY A 78 13.43 -5.36 3.65
N GLN A 79 12.47 -6.23 3.97
CA GLN A 79 12.59 -7.69 3.85
C GLN A 79 12.36 -8.22 2.42
N GLY A 80 11.97 -7.36 1.48
CA GLY A 80 11.67 -7.75 0.11
C GLY A 80 10.49 -8.73 0.00
N ARG A 81 10.49 -9.50 -1.09
CA ARG A 81 9.45 -10.50 -1.37
C ARG A 81 9.40 -11.60 -0.33
N PHE A 82 8.22 -12.18 -0.15
CA PHE A 82 8.03 -13.29 0.78
C PHE A 82 8.77 -14.57 0.31
N PRO A 83 9.09 -15.50 1.23
CA PRO A 83 9.62 -16.80 0.84
C PRO A 83 8.57 -17.61 0.04
N PRO A 84 8.99 -18.53 -0.86
CA PRO A 84 8.07 -19.31 -1.69
C PRO A 84 7.03 -20.14 -0.93
N CYS A 85 7.31 -20.50 0.33
CA CYS A 85 6.35 -21.20 1.20
C CYS A 85 5.11 -20.36 1.56
N LEU A 86 5.13 -19.05 1.29
CA LEU A 86 4.02 -18.11 1.48
C LEU A 86 3.32 -17.73 0.17
N SER A 87 3.34 -18.60 -0.84
CA SER A 87 2.72 -18.39 -2.16
C SER A 87 1.22 -18.11 -2.16
N VAL A 88 0.52 -18.47 -1.09
CA VAL A 88 -0.90 -18.16 -0.88
C VAL A 88 -1.17 -16.69 -0.59
N VAL A 89 -0.14 -15.93 -0.17
CA VAL A 89 -0.29 -14.51 0.13
C VAL A 89 -0.31 -13.73 -1.17
N ARG A 90 -1.37 -12.95 -1.35
CA ARG A 90 -1.58 -12.08 -2.50
C ARG A 90 -1.56 -10.63 -2.03
N ILE A 91 -0.89 -9.77 -2.79
CA ILE A 91 -0.76 -8.34 -2.49
C ILE A 91 -1.09 -7.52 -3.74
N PRO A 92 -1.50 -6.24 -3.59
CA PRO A 92 -1.51 -5.30 -4.69
C PRO A 92 -0.18 -5.28 -5.43
N THR A 93 -0.19 -5.13 -6.75
CA THR A 93 1.02 -4.73 -7.50
C THR A 93 1.50 -3.36 -7.01
N ALA A 94 2.78 -3.04 -7.20
CA ALA A 94 3.31 -1.76 -6.74
C ALA A 94 2.59 -0.55 -7.38
N ILE A 95 2.18 -0.67 -8.64
CA ILE A 95 1.36 0.32 -9.35
C ILE A 95 0.04 0.53 -8.64
N ARG A 96 -0.72 -0.54 -8.40
CA ARG A 96 -2.03 -0.42 -7.77
C ARG A 96 -1.96 -0.06 -6.30
N TYR A 97 -0.90 -0.46 -5.60
CA TYR A 97 -0.62 0.02 -4.25
C TYR A 97 -0.40 1.54 -4.24
N CYS A 98 0.41 2.06 -5.16
CA CYS A 98 0.65 3.50 -5.28
C CYS A 98 -0.64 4.27 -5.57
N GLU A 99 -1.45 3.82 -6.54
CA GLU A 99 -2.75 4.44 -6.83
C GLU A 99 -3.69 4.41 -5.62
N ALA A 100 -3.74 3.30 -4.88
CA ALA A 100 -4.55 3.20 -3.66
C ALA A 100 -4.09 4.16 -2.57
N VAL A 101 -2.78 4.34 -2.38
CA VAL A 101 -2.24 5.32 -1.41
C VAL A 101 -2.53 6.76 -1.86
N ILE A 102 -2.44 7.07 -3.15
CA ILE A 102 -2.83 8.39 -3.67
C ILE A 102 -4.34 8.62 -3.46
N ASN A 103 -5.17 7.61 -3.67
CA ASN A 103 -6.60 7.67 -3.36
C ASN A 103 -6.84 7.96 -1.87
N LEU A 104 -6.11 7.28 -0.97
CA LEU A 104 -6.15 7.52 0.47
C LEU A 104 -5.77 8.97 0.81
N LEU A 105 -4.71 9.48 0.19
CA LEU A 105 -4.28 10.87 0.31
C LEU A 105 -5.34 11.87 -0.17
N CYS A 106 -6.09 11.53 -1.23
CA CYS A 106 -7.21 12.34 -1.69
C CYS A 106 -8.42 12.28 -0.74
N ARG A 107 -8.76 11.09 -0.23
CA ARG A 107 -9.94 10.86 0.64
C ARG A 107 -9.77 11.54 1.99
N ASP A 108 -8.58 11.42 2.56
CA ASP A 108 -8.28 11.86 3.92
C ASP A 108 -7.72 13.31 3.94
N ASP A 109 -8.14 14.14 2.98
CA ASP A 109 -7.81 15.57 2.88
C ASP A 109 -8.14 16.34 4.17
N GLU A 110 -7.22 17.18 4.63
CA GLU A 110 -7.32 17.96 5.86
C GLU A 110 -7.53 17.12 7.14
N THR A 111 -7.32 15.80 7.07
CA THR A 111 -7.35 14.93 8.24
C THR A 111 -5.94 14.69 8.79
N PRO A 112 -5.80 14.27 10.07
CA PRO A 112 -4.50 13.86 10.62
C PRO A 112 -3.79 12.74 9.86
N ARG A 113 -4.49 12.03 8.95
CA ARG A 113 -3.91 10.96 8.12
C ARG A 113 -3.29 11.45 6.82
N GLU A 114 -3.61 12.66 6.37
CA GLU A 114 -3.10 13.19 5.10
C GLU A 114 -1.56 13.15 5.03
N PRO A 115 -0.81 13.65 6.04
CA PRO A 115 0.65 13.63 5.99
C PRO A 115 1.23 12.21 6.02
N TYR A 116 0.51 11.28 6.66
CA TYR A 116 0.90 9.88 6.69
C TYR A 116 0.84 9.26 5.28
N TRP A 117 -0.26 9.46 4.55
CA TRP A 117 -0.36 8.95 3.18
C TRP A 117 0.67 9.57 2.24
N LEU A 118 0.94 10.87 2.37
CA LEU A 118 1.99 11.53 1.61
C LEU A 118 3.37 10.92 1.90
N ALA A 119 3.65 10.59 3.16
CA ALA A 119 4.87 9.87 3.53
C ALA A 119 4.92 8.47 2.90
N ILE A 120 3.80 7.74 2.83
CA ILE A 120 3.74 6.43 2.15
C ILE A 120 3.97 6.56 0.64
N VAL A 121 3.41 7.56 -0.05
CA VAL A 121 3.72 7.80 -1.48
C VAL A 121 5.21 8.11 -1.67
N THR A 122 5.79 8.90 -0.75
CA THR A 122 7.23 9.21 -0.76
C THR A 122 8.07 7.96 -0.53
N TYR A 123 7.63 7.04 0.33
CA TYR A 123 8.27 5.75 0.54
C TYR A 123 8.27 4.90 -0.74
N VAL A 124 7.16 4.88 -1.49
CA VAL A 124 7.11 4.21 -2.81
C VAL A 124 8.15 4.81 -3.76
N ARG A 125 8.23 6.14 -3.84
CA ARG A 125 9.26 6.84 -4.63
C ARG A 125 10.69 6.49 -4.21
N GLU A 126 10.97 6.41 -2.92
CA GLU A 126 12.34 6.21 -2.44
C GLU A 126 12.82 4.77 -2.58
N TYR A 127 11.92 3.80 -2.34
CA TYR A 127 12.30 2.40 -2.16
C TYR A 127 11.81 1.46 -3.26
N VAL A 128 10.77 1.83 -4.00
CA VAL A 128 10.11 0.95 -4.98
C VAL A 128 10.28 1.47 -6.41
N ASP A 129 10.21 2.79 -6.62
CA ASP A 129 10.52 3.42 -7.90
C ASP A 129 11.98 3.14 -8.31
N GLY A 130 12.18 2.84 -9.59
CA GLY A 130 13.45 2.37 -10.16
C GLY A 130 13.70 0.87 -10.02
N THR A 131 12.76 0.10 -9.46
CA THR A 131 12.79 -1.38 -9.51
C THR A 131 11.90 -1.91 -10.63
N GLU A 132 12.10 -3.17 -11.03
CA GLU A 132 11.26 -3.84 -12.05
C GLU A 132 9.79 -3.97 -11.62
N ALA A 133 9.48 -3.79 -10.34
CA ALA A 133 8.13 -3.86 -9.83
C ALA A 133 7.29 -2.60 -10.13
N PHE A 134 7.94 -1.46 -10.47
CA PHE A 134 7.27 -0.16 -10.61
C PHE A 134 7.67 0.58 -11.87
N HIS A 135 6.72 0.67 -12.79
CA HIS A 135 6.81 1.41 -14.05
C HIS A 135 5.83 2.58 -13.99
N GLU A 136 6.33 3.82 -13.82
CA GLU A 136 5.52 5.03 -13.65
C GLU A 136 4.48 5.22 -14.77
N GLU A 137 4.81 4.81 -15.99
CA GLU A 137 3.95 4.84 -17.17
C GLU A 137 2.70 3.96 -17.05
N CYS A 138 2.71 2.97 -16.14
CA CYS A 138 1.56 2.09 -15.88
C CYS A 138 0.56 2.71 -14.91
N LEU A 139 0.88 3.83 -14.25
CA LEU A 139 -0.10 4.60 -13.48
C LEU A 139 -1.16 5.20 -14.42
N LYS A 140 -2.41 5.17 -13.99
CA LYS A 140 -3.51 5.89 -14.64
C LYS A 140 -3.21 7.39 -14.72
N ASP A 141 -3.66 8.05 -15.78
CA ASP A 141 -3.24 9.40 -16.16
C ASP A 141 -3.23 10.44 -15.03
N GLY A 142 -4.33 10.58 -14.27
CA GLY A 142 -4.39 11.55 -13.17
C GLY A 142 -3.40 11.26 -12.04
N TYR A 143 -3.23 9.98 -11.70
CA TYR A 143 -2.29 9.53 -10.68
C TYR A 143 -0.85 9.74 -11.15
N ARG A 144 -0.56 9.42 -12.42
CA ARG A 144 0.74 9.64 -13.06
C ARG A 144 1.12 11.11 -13.02
N GLN A 145 0.24 12.01 -13.45
CA GLN A 145 0.49 13.46 -13.43
C GLN A 145 0.86 13.96 -12.04
N PHE A 146 0.10 13.57 -11.00
CA PHE A 146 0.45 13.88 -9.63
C PHE A 146 1.82 13.32 -9.23
N TYR A 147 2.05 12.03 -9.49
CA TYR A 147 3.25 11.32 -9.08
C TYR A 147 4.52 11.89 -9.72
N THR A 148 4.51 12.15 -11.03
CA THR A 148 5.64 12.72 -11.78
C THR A 148 6.08 14.06 -11.18
N VAL A 149 5.13 14.94 -10.88
CA VAL A 149 5.39 16.29 -10.36
C VAL A 149 5.85 16.22 -8.89
N MET A 150 5.24 15.35 -8.08
CA MET A 150 5.67 15.07 -6.70
C MET A 150 7.11 14.56 -6.66
N LYS A 151 7.49 13.65 -7.57
CA LYS A 151 8.84 13.08 -7.66
C LYS A 151 9.92 14.12 -7.91
N GLN A 152 9.56 15.21 -8.61
CA GLN A 152 10.43 16.35 -8.90
C GLN A 152 10.48 17.38 -7.76
N GLY A 153 9.62 17.24 -6.74
CA GLY A 153 9.48 18.22 -5.67
C GLY A 153 8.82 19.52 -6.15
N ASP A 154 8.05 19.46 -7.25
CA ASP A 154 7.40 20.63 -7.82
C ASP A 154 6.09 20.94 -7.06
N PRO A 155 5.88 22.18 -6.56
CA PRO A 155 4.66 22.60 -5.89
C PRO A 155 3.37 22.40 -6.71
N GLN A 156 3.44 22.26 -8.03
CA GLN A 156 2.29 21.94 -8.88
C GLN A 156 1.65 20.59 -8.52
N MET A 157 2.32 19.74 -7.73
CA MET A 157 1.74 18.48 -7.25
C MET A 157 0.43 18.71 -6.48
N TYR A 158 0.30 19.83 -5.76
CA TYR A 158 -0.93 20.16 -5.02
C TYR A 158 -2.09 20.49 -5.96
N HIS A 159 -1.82 21.06 -7.14
CA HIS A 159 -2.84 21.30 -8.15
C HIS A 159 -3.37 19.97 -8.72
N HIS A 160 -2.48 19.07 -9.11
CA HIS A 160 -2.87 17.74 -9.60
C HIS A 160 -3.60 16.92 -8.53
N LEU A 161 -3.16 17.00 -7.27
CA LEU A 161 -3.83 16.33 -6.16
C LEU A 161 -5.26 16.86 -5.96
N LYS A 162 -5.45 18.18 -6.05
CA LYS A 162 -6.78 18.79 -6.00
C LYS A 162 -7.68 18.31 -7.14
N THR A 163 -7.17 18.26 -8.37
CA THR A 163 -7.92 17.74 -9.53
C THR A 163 -8.36 16.29 -9.33
N LEU A 164 -7.50 15.44 -8.74
CA LEU A 164 -7.85 14.07 -8.39
C LEU A 164 -8.96 14.01 -7.33
N ARG A 165 -8.88 14.84 -6.28
CA ARG A 165 -9.91 14.94 -5.24
C ARG A 165 -11.28 15.29 -5.83
N ASP A 166 -11.33 16.33 -6.66
CA ASP A 166 -12.56 16.78 -7.32
C ASP A 166 -13.18 15.67 -8.18
N SER A 167 -12.34 14.89 -8.88
CA SER A 167 -12.77 13.77 -9.74
C SER A 167 -13.34 12.59 -8.92
N LEU A 168 -12.74 12.28 -7.77
CA LEU A 168 -13.21 11.23 -6.86
C LEU A 168 -14.55 11.61 -6.19
N SER A 169 -14.73 12.87 -5.82
CA SER A 169 -16.00 13.36 -5.28
C SER A 169 -17.14 13.29 -6.29
N GLN A 170 -16.85 13.41 -7.58
CA GLN A 170 -17.85 13.27 -8.65
C GLN A 170 -18.18 11.80 -8.96
N SER A 171 -17.21 10.89 -8.82
CA SER A 171 -17.40 9.46 -9.09
C SER A 171 -18.21 8.72 -8.00
N ASN A 172 -18.31 9.31 -6.81
CA ASN A 172 -19.07 8.79 -5.66
C ASN A 172 -20.50 9.38 -5.55
N ARG A 173 -20.95 10.16 -6.53
CA ARG A 173 -22.34 10.66 -6.65
C ARG A 173 -23.10 9.88 -7.70
#